data_AF-A0A2Z6RKZ2-F1
#
_entry.id   AF-A0A2Z6RKZ2-F1
#
_cell.length_a   1.000
_cell.length_b   1.000
_cell.length_c   1.000
_cell.angle_alpha   90.00
_cell.angle_beta   90.00
_cell.angle_gamma   90.00
#
_symmetry.space_group_name_H-M   'P 1'
#
loop_
_entity.id
_entity.type
_entity.pdbx_description
1 polymer ?
#
loop_
_entity_poly.entity_id
_entity_poly.type
_entity_poly.pdbx_seq_one_letter_code
_entity_poly.pdbx_strand_id
1 'polypeptide(L)'
;MENHKNVDGIGPKVKVQPKKRFNTINKIDKNIREDEKKIIRDYMKEWEEKGRVPKNPFVELAKKLKNRFSAKTICDYWWNILDLRLDRSPFLPREKIYIYELVVEYQRNNNGPISWKDLQPKLEKKFGKCRSRNSIKNVWNSYKRCTDRTTKVDKNEESEFEGKSEVEDEGKNEEIISEYNGKIENEIEGITKEMHELTCPVDKNESSAKNKNFTIK
;
A
#
# COMPACT_ATOMS: atom_id res chain seq x y z
N MET A 1 68.98 16.45 -3.78
CA MET A 1 68.17 15.87 -4.87
C MET A 1 67.46 14.65 -4.29
N GLU A 2 66.25 14.87 -3.82
CA GLU A 2 65.40 13.86 -3.18
C GLU A 2 64.82 12.93 -4.26
N ASN A 3 65.12 11.64 -4.17
CA ASN A 3 64.49 10.61 -4.99
C ASN A 3 63.21 10.14 -4.30
N HIS A 4 62.07 10.53 -4.89
CA HIS A 4 60.74 10.10 -4.50
C HIS A 4 60.58 8.58 -4.63
N LYS A 5 60.17 7.94 -3.53
CA LYS A 5 59.67 6.56 -3.50
C LYS A 5 58.24 6.57 -4.02
N ASN A 6 58.00 5.91 -5.16
CA ASN A 6 56.66 5.60 -5.63
C ASN A 6 56.37 4.13 -5.34
N VAL A 7 55.38 3.85 -4.50
CA VAL A 7 54.95 2.49 -4.14
C VAL A 7 53.46 2.38 -4.43
N ASP A 8 53.12 2.23 -5.71
CA ASP A 8 51.75 1.99 -6.13
C ASP A 8 51.41 0.49 -6.01
N GLY A 9 51.00 0.10 -4.81
CA GLY A 9 50.35 -1.19 -4.55
C GLY A 9 48.91 -1.19 -5.05
N ILE A 10 48.70 -1.41 -6.34
CA ILE A 10 47.36 -1.66 -6.91
C ILE A 10 47.10 -3.17 -6.90
N GLY A 11 46.66 -3.68 -5.74
CA GLY A 11 46.02 -5.00 -5.67
C GLY A 11 44.64 -4.97 -6.34
N PRO A 12 44.23 -6.00 -7.11
CA PRO A 12 42.94 -6.00 -7.77
C PRO A 12 41.80 -5.98 -6.75
N LYS A 13 40.96 -4.94 -6.82
CA LYS A 13 39.70 -4.86 -6.07
C LYS A 13 38.77 -5.98 -6.54
N VAL A 14 38.67 -7.04 -5.73
CA VAL A 14 37.68 -8.11 -5.91
C VAL A 14 36.28 -7.48 -5.87
N LYS A 15 35.62 -7.41 -7.03
CA LYS A 15 34.22 -7.01 -7.14
C LYS A 15 33.36 -8.08 -6.49
N VAL A 16 33.03 -7.89 -5.21
CA VAL A 16 32.02 -8.69 -4.52
C VAL A 16 30.69 -8.44 -5.23
N GLN A 17 30.23 -9.41 -6.01
CA GLN A 17 28.93 -9.32 -6.67
C GLN A 17 27.82 -9.19 -5.61
N PRO A 18 26.84 -8.29 -5.79
CA PRO A 18 25.74 -8.17 -4.87
C PRO A 18 24.93 -9.47 -4.88
N LYS A 19 24.86 -10.13 -3.71
CA LYS A 19 24.04 -11.34 -3.54
C LYS A 19 22.60 -11.00 -3.91
N LYS A 20 22.10 -11.58 -5.01
CA LYS A 20 20.69 -11.50 -5.40
C LYS A 20 19.85 -12.02 -4.23
N ARG A 21 19.11 -11.13 -3.57
CA ARG A 21 18.14 -11.51 -2.53
C ARG A 21 16.96 -12.15 -3.23
N PHE A 22 16.95 -13.47 -3.33
CA PHE A 22 15.74 -14.19 -3.72
C PHE A 22 14.64 -13.87 -2.70
N ASN A 23 13.50 -13.38 -3.20
CA ASN A 23 12.29 -13.11 -2.41
C ASN A 23 11.85 -14.40 -1.70
N THR A 24 12.31 -14.58 -0.47
CA THR A 24 12.03 -15.77 0.38
C THR A 24 10.67 -15.63 1.09
N ILE A 25 9.89 -14.61 0.76
CA ILE A 25 8.75 -14.14 1.56
C ILE A 25 7.56 -15.11 1.53
N ASN A 26 7.50 -16.09 0.61
CA ASN A 26 6.30 -16.93 0.41
C ASN A 26 6.53 -18.45 0.55
N LYS A 27 7.61 -18.93 1.18
CA LYS A 27 7.86 -20.39 1.27
C LYS A 27 6.93 -21.13 2.25
N ILE A 28 6.38 -20.46 3.26
CA ILE A 28 5.49 -21.13 4.22
C ILE A 28 4.11 -21.39 3.64
N ASP A 29 3.52 -20.40 2.96
CA ASP A 29 2.21 -20.52 2.31
C ASP A 29 2.08 -21.84 1.51
N LYS A 30 3.10 -22.15 0.71
CA LYS A 30 3.10 -23.33 -0.18
C LYS A 30 3.39 -24.65 0.54
N ASN A 31 4.03 -24.61 1.70
CA ASN A 31 4.57 -25.80 2.39
C ASN A 31 3.89 -26.07 3.73
N ILE A 32 2.98 -25.21 4.19
CA ILE A 32 2.25 -25.39 5.44
C ILE A 32 0.99 -26.20 5.18
N ARG A 33 0.85 -27.30 5.92
CA ARG A 33 -0.32 -28.17 5.83
C ARG A 33 -1.51 -27.53 6.53
N GLU A 34 -2.73 -27.91 6.14
CA GLU A 34 -3.94 -27.28 6.69
C GLU A 34 -4.13 -27.55 8.19
N ASP A 35 -3.69 -28.72 8.68
CA ASP A 35 -3.66 -29.04 10.10
C ASP A 35 -2.70 -28.12 10.88
N GLU A 36 -1.56 -27.77 10.30
CA GLU A 36 -0.61 -26.82 10.88
C GLU A 36 -1.17 -25.39 10.92
N LYS A 37 -1.91 -24.98 9.89
CA LYS A 37 -2.64 -23.71 9.91
C LYS A 37 -3.68 -23.71 11.02
N LYS A 38 -4.40 -24.82 11.22
CA LYS A 38 -5.35 -24.98 12.33
C LYS A 38 -4.67 -24.86 13.69
N ILE A 39 -3.52 -25.52 13.89
CA ILE A 39 -2.72 -25.40 15.13
C ILE A 39 -2.34 -23.94 15.40
N ILE A 40 -1.91 -23.20 14.39
CA ILE A 40 -1.56 -21.78 14.55
C ILE A 40 -2.79 -20.95 14.94
N ARG A 41 -3.93 -21.15 14.24
CA ARG A 41 -5.17 -20.41 14.53
C ARG A 41 -5.68 -20.67 15.94
N ASP A 42 -5.78 -21.94 16.33
CA ASP A 42 -6.31 -22.35 17.64
C ASP A 42 -5.41 -21.78 18.77
N TYR A 43 -4.09 -21.91 18.63
CA TYR A 43 -3.15 -21.36 19.61
C TYR A 43 -3.20 -19.83 19.70
N MET A 44 -3.35 -19.13 18.59
CA MET A 44 -3.45 -17.66 18.61
C MET A 44 -4.75 -17.17 19.25
N LYS A 45 -5.86 -17.86 18.99
CA LYS A 45 -7.13 -17.56 19.64
C LYS A 45 -7.03 -17.75 21.16
N GLU A 46 -6.47 -18.89 21.60
CA GLU A 46 -6.21 -19.12 23.02
C GLU A 46 -5.26 -18.07 23.63
N TRP A 47 -4.27 -17.60 22.85
CA TRP A 47 -3.33 -16.57 23.30
C TRP A 47 -4.00 -15.20 23.48
N GLU A 48 -4.93 -14.84 22.61
CA GLU A 48 -5.75 -13.63 22.73
C GLU A 48 -6.70 -13.71 23.94
N GLU A 49 -7.34 -14.87 24.15
CA GLU A 49 -8.28 -15.11 25.26
C GLU A 49 -7.60 -15.13 26.64
N LYS A 50 -6.39 -15.69 26.75
CA LYS A 50 -5.68 -15.85 28.02
C LYS A 50 -5.11 -14.55 28.59
N GLY A 51 -5.15 -13.44 27.85
CA GLY A 51 -4.82 -12.09 28.34
C GLY A 51 -3.44 -11.97 29.00
N ARG A 52 -2.41 -11.60 28.23
CA ARG A 52 -0.99 -11.42 28.64
C ARG A 52 -0.39 -12.62 29.41
N VAL A 53 0.34 -13.48 28.69
CA VAL A 53 1.63 -14.18 29.01
C VAL A 53 1.80 -15.37 28.03
N PRO A 54 3.00 -15.81 27.56
CA PRO A 54 4.38 -15.39 27.83
C PRO A 54 5.14 -14.84 26.60
N LYS A 55 6.46 -14.70 26.77
CA LYS A 55 7.52 -14.34 25.81
C LYS A 55 7.30 -14.94 24.41
N ASN A 56 7.19 -14.06 23.40
CA ASN A 56 7.10 -14.32 21.96
C ASN A 56 6.29 -15.59 21.56
N PRO A 57 4.95 -15.49 21.34
CA PRO A 57 4.07 -16.65 21.05
C PRO A 57 4.53 -17.50 19.86
N PHE A 58 5.23 -16.89 18.92
CA PHE A 58 5.74 -17.57 17.73
C PHE A 58 6.86 -18.56 18.02
N VAL A 59 7.60 -18.40 19.13
CA VAL A 59 8.65 -19.35 19.55
C VAL A 59 8.03 -20.66 20.03
N GLU A 60 6.92 -20.59 20.77
CA GLU A 60 6.18 -21.77 21.19
C GLU A 60 5.49 -22.46 20.03
N LEU A 61 4.91 -21.68 19.11
CA LEU A 61 4.37 -22.20 17.85
C LEU A 61 5.43 -22.96 17.05
N ALA A 62 6.65 -22.42 16.94
CA ALA A 62 7.73 -23.12 16.25
C ALA A 62 8.00 -24.49 16.88
N LYS A 63 8.05 -24.58 18.22
CA LYS A 63 8.22 -25.86 18.94
C LYS A 63 7.05 -26.82 18.67
N LYS A 64 5.80 -26.34 18.72
CA LYS A 64 4.59 -27.14 18.43
C LYS A 64 4.59 -27.68 16.99
N LEU A 65 5.13 -26.91 16.05
CA LEU A 65 5.31 -27.29 14.65
C LEU A 65 6.64 -28.06 14.40
N LYS A 66 7.23 -28.64 15.44
CA LYS A 66 8.47 -29.44 15.40
C LYS A 66 9.65 -28.68 14.77
N ASN A 67 9.70 -27.36 14.95
CA ASN A 67 10.71 -26.44 14.41
C ASN A 67 10.89 -26.52 12.89
N ARG A 68 9.91 -27.02 12.14
CA ARG A 68 9.92 -27.00 10.67
C ARG A 68 9.97 -25.59 10.10
N PHE A 69 9.41 -24.64 10.83
CA PHE A 69 9.36 -23.25 10.48
C PHE A 69 9.97 -22.41 11.59
N SER A 70 10.71 -21.37 11.21
CA SER A 70 11.20 -20.38 12.16
C SER A 70 10.05 -19.56 12.73
N ALA A 71 10.15 -19.20 14.01
CA ALA A 71 9.22 -18.28 14.68
C ALA A 71 9.00 -16.99 13.87
N LYS A 72 10.05 -16.45 13.24
CA LYS A 72 9.93 -15.26 12.39
C LYS A 72 9.00 -15.51 11.21
N THR A 73 9.16 -16.64 10.55
CA THR A 73 8.40 -16.95 9.35
C THR A 73 6.93 -17.26 9.70
N ILE A 74 6.68 -17.89 10.86
CA ILE A 74 5.32 -18.07 11.41
C ILE A 74 4.69 -16.71 11.73
N CYS A 75 5.44 -15.79 12.33
CA CYS A 75 5.00 -14.43 12.61
C CYS A 75 4.61 -13.67 11.33
N ASP A 76 5.49 -13.68 10.34
CA ASP A 76 5.23 -13.04 9.04
C ASP A 76 4.02 -13.69 8.35
N TYR A 77 3.84 -15.02 8.46
CA TYR A 77 2.69 -15.73 7.90
C TYR A 77 1.38 -15.37 8.63
N TRP A 78 1.39 -15.29 9.96
CA TRP A 78 0.22 -14.92 10.76
C TRP A 78 -0.32 -13.54 10.37
N TRP A 79 0.53 -12.51 10.48
CA TRP A 79 0.13 -11.12 10.27
C TRP A 79 -0.22 -10.76 8.83
N ASN A 80 0.15 -11.59 7.86
CA ASN A 80 -0.13 -11.34 6.45
C ASN A 80 -1.19 -12.25 5.85
N ILE A 81 -1.33 -13.49 6.36
CA ILE A 81 -2.12 -14.54 5.70
C ILE A 81 -3.11 -15.24 6.62
N LEU A 82 -2.83 -15.50 7.91
CA LEU A 82 -3.75 -16.30 8.76
C LEU A 82 -4.68 -15.48 9.66
N ASP A 83 -4.35 -14.24 9.98
CA ASP A 83 -5.19 -13.39 10.84
C ASP A 83 -6.61 -13.29 10.26
N LEU A 84 -7.59 -13.73 11.04
CA LEU A 84 -9.00 -13.81 10.63
C LEU A 84 -9.61 -12.42 10.40
N ARG A 85 -9.05 -11.39 11.04
CA ARG A 85 -9.51 -10.00 10.89
C ARG A 85 -9.20 -9.46 9.49
N LEU A 86 -8.23 -10.05 8.79
CA LEU A 86 -7.78 -9.57 7.50
C LEU A 86 -8.80 -9.85 6.39
N ASP A 87 -9.24 -8.79 5.71
CA ASP A 87 -9.97 -8.89 4.45
C ASP A 87 -8.99 -9.15 3.29
N ARG A 88 -9.14 -10.33 2.66
CA ARG A 88 -8.33 -10.81 1.54
C ARG A 88 -8.98 -10.59 0.17
N SER A 89 -10.15 -9.96 0.13
CA SER A 89 -10.85 -9.62 -1.12
C SER A 89 -9.94 -8.74 -2.00
N PRO A 90 -10.14 -8.71 -3.33
CA PRO A 90 -9.44 -7.73 -4.17
C PRO A 90 -9.65 -6.29 -3.67
N PHE A 91 -8.67 -5.42 -3.91
CA PHE A 91 -8.84 -3.99 -3.63
C PHE A 91 -9.77 -3.37 -4.66
N LEU A 92 -10.81 -2.69 -4.19
CA LEU A 92 -11.67 -1.87 -5.04
C LEU A 92 -10.88 -0.68 -5.61
N PRO A 93 -11.26 -0.14 -6.79
CA PRO A 93 -10.61 1.04 -7.36
C PRO A 93 -10.56 2.22 -6.37
N ARG A 94 -11.67 2.49 -5.68
CA ARG A 94 -11.76 3.53 -4.63
C ARG A 94 -10.79 3.30 -3.47
N GLU A 95 -10.58 2.05 -3.04
CA GLU A 95 -9.58 1.74 -2.00
C GLU A 95 -8.17 2.04 -2.50
N LYS A 96 -7.85 1.70 -3.75
CA LYS A 96 -6.51 1.95 -4.33
C LYS A 96 -6.21 3.43 -4.44
N ILE A 97 -7.15 4.22 -4.96
CA ILE A 97 -7.01 5.69 -5.08
C ILE A 97 -6.73 6.30 -3.71
N TYR A 98 -7.53 5.92 -2.70
CA TYR A 98 -7.34 6.44 -1.35
C TYR A 98 -5.99 6.04 -0.74
N ILE A 99 -5.46 4.84 -1.03
CA ILE A 99 -4.10 4.46 -0.60
C ILE A 99 -3.06 5.42 -1.20
N TYR A 100 -3.22 5.83 -2.45
CA TYR A 100 -2.29 6.76 -3.10
C TYR A 100 -2.33 8.13 -2.44
N GLU A 101 -3.52 8.70 -2.28
CA GLU A 101 -3.74 9.97 -1.58
C GLU A 101 -3.12 9.95 -0.19
N LEU A 102 -3.44 8.91 0.59
CA LEU A 102 -2.99 8.77 1.96
C LEU A 102 -1.46 8.69 2.08
N VAL A 103 -0.80 8.01 1.13
CA VAL A 103 0.67 7.92 1.10
C VAL A 103 1.28 9.26 0.67
N VAL A 104 0.72 9.94 -0.33
CA VAL A 104 1.19 11.25 -0.79
C VAL A 104 1.07 12.29 0.32
N GLU A 105 -0.07 12.35 1.01
CA GLU A 105 -0.27 13.22 2.17
C GLU A 105 0.72 12.90 3.31
N TYR A 106 0.94 11.60 3.59
CA TYR A 106 1.91 11.20 4.60
C TYR A 106 3.32 11.68 4.24
N GLN A 107 3.74 11.56 2.98
CA GLN A 107 5.05 11.99 2.51
C GLN A 107 5.21 13.52 2.50
N ARG A 108 4.13 14.28 2.25
CA ARG A 108 4.14 15.75 2.34
C ARG A 108 4.34 16.23 3.79
N ASN A 109 3.73 15.52 4.74
CA ASN A 109 3.73 15.92 6.15
C ASN A 109 4.87 15.30 6.96
N ASN A 110 5.59 14.31 6.41
CA ASN A 110 6.65 13.60 7.12
C ASN A 110 7.88 13.41 6.22
N ASN A 111 9.04 13.86 6.69
CA ASN A 111 10.33 13.62 6.04
C ASN A 111 10.93 12.27 6.46
N GLY A 112 10.28 11.16 6.13
CA GLY A 112 10.75 9.83 6.53
C GLY A 112 10.14 8.64 5.79
N PRO A 113 10.57 7.41 6.12
CA PRO A 113 9.99 6.18 5.57
C PRO A 113 8.50 6.07 5.90
N ILE A 114 7.72 5.51 4.97
CA ILE A 114 6.27 5.34 5.15
C ILE A 114 5.99 4.38 6.32
N SER A 115 5.35 4.89 7.38
CA SER A 115 4.88 4.09 8.51
C SER A 115 3.56 3.40 8.18
N TRP A 116 3.62 2.21 7.58
CA TRP A 116 2.42 1.42 7.27
C TRP A 116 1.56 1.05 8.48
N LYS A 117 2.13 1.09 9.69
CA LYS A 117 1.41 0.87 10.95
C LYS A 117 0.40 1.98 11.23
N ASP A 118 0.70 3.21 10.83
CA ASP A 118 -0.17 4.37 11.09
C ASP A 118 -1.19 4.56 9.96
N LEU A 119 -0.87 4.09 8.75
CA LEU A 119 -1.75 4.15 7.59
C LEU A 119 -2.85 3.08 7.62
N GLN A 120 -2.53 1.87 8.11
CA GLN A 120 -3.49 0.75 8.14
C GLN A 120 -4.80 1.10 8.90
N PRO A 121 -4.77 1.66 10.13
CA PRO A 121 -5.99 2.04 10.85
C PRO A 121 -6.82 3.10 10.13
N LYS A 122 -6.19 4.03 9.40
CA LYS A 122 -6.90 5.07 8.62
C LYS A 122 -7.67 4.45 7.44
N LEU A 123 -7.10 3.44 6.81
CA LEU A 123 -7.76 2.69 5.74
C LEU A 123 -8.93 1.87 6.30
N GLU A 124 -8.70 1.16 7.42
CA GLU A 124 -9.73 0.38 8.11
C GLU A 124 -10.89 1.27 8.58
N LYS A 125 -10.59 2.46 9.12
CA LYS A 125 -11.62 3.43 9.53
C LYS A 125 -12.50 3.91 8.37
N LYS A 126 -11.94 4.07 7.16
CA LYS A 126 -12.69 4.57 6.00
C LYS A 126 -13.53 3.48 5.32
N PHE A 127 -13.02 2.26 5.22
CA PHE A 127 -13.66 1.18 4.45
C PHE A 127 -14.24 0.05 5.31
N GLY A 128 -14.04 0.07 6.63
CA GLY A 128 -14.46 -1.00 7.54
C GLY A 128 -13.71 -2.33 7.33
N LYS A 129 -12.64 -2.33 6.54
CA LYS A 129 -11.90 -3.53 6.12
C LYS A 129 -10.47 -3.49 6.65
N CYS A 130 -10.10 -4.45 7.48
CA CYS A 130 -8.72 -4.58 7.94
C CYS A 130 -7.88 -5.21 6.82
N ARG A 131 -7.12 -4.38 6.11
CA ARG A 131 -6.18 -4.85 5.08
C ARG A 131 -4.80 -5.09 5.70
N SER A 132 -4.06 -6.10 5.24
CA SER A 132 -2.72 -6.34 5.77
C SER A 132 -1.76 -5.22 5.37
N ARG A 133 -0.83 -4.85 6.26
CA ARG A 133 0.19 -3.82 5.95
C ARG A 133 0.98 -4.14 4.69
N ASN A 134 1.22 -5.43 4.43
CA ASN A 134 1.93 -5.87 3.24
C ASN A 134 1.09 -5.69 1.96
N SER A 135 -0.22 -5.93 2.01
CA SER A 135 -1.09 -5.75 0.84
C SER A 135 -1.22 -4.26 0.46
N ILE A 136 -1.38 -3.37 1.43
CA ILE A 136 -1.40 -1.91 1.23
C ILE A 136 -0.09 -1.44 0.57
N LYS A 137 1.04 -1.86 1.13
CA LYS A 137 2.38 -1.57 0.58
C LYS A 137 2.55 -2.11 -0.84
N ASN A 138 2.01 -3.28 -1.15
CA ASN A 138 2.08 -3.85 -2.49
C ASN A 138 1.30 -3.01 -3.51
N VAL A 139 0.12 -2.52 -3.14
CA VAL A 139 -0.68 -1.60 -3.97
C VAL A 139 0.13 -0.35 -4.30
N TRP A 140 0.70 0.31 -3.30
CA TRP A 140 1.56 1.48 -3.50
C TRP A 140 2.79 1.19 -4.37
N ASN A 141 3.51 0.10 -4.10
CA ASN A 141 4.67 -0.27 -4.90
C ASN A 141 4.31 -0.61 -6.34
N SER A 142 3.11 -1.14 -6.58
CA SER A 142 2.60 -1.37 -7.94
C SER A 142 2.34 -0.08 -8.67
N TYR A 143 1.70 0.88 -7.99
CA TYR A 143 1.47 2.22 -8.52
C TYR A 143 2.78 2.93 -8.86
N LYS A 144 3.73 2.96 -7.93
CA LYS A 144 5.05 3.58 -8.14
C LYS A 144 5.78 2.99 -9.36
N ARG A 145 5.77 1.67 -9.53
CA ARG A 145 6.39 1.04 -10.71
C ARG A 145 5.70 1.41 -12.02
N CYS A 146 4.40 1.70 -11.98
CA CYS A 146 3.65 2.14 -13.16
C CYS A 146 4.03 3.57 -13.51
N THR A 147 4.02 4.49 -12.54
CA THR A 147 4.37 5.91 -12.74
C THR A 147 5.83 6.11 -13.13
N ASP A 148 6.74 5.29 -12.60
CA ASP A 148 8.17 5.34 -12.95
C ASP A 148 8.44 4.84 -14.38
N ARG A 149 7.50 4.09 -15.00
CA ARG A 149 7.63 3.63 -16.38
C ARG A 149 7.10 4.68 -17.36
N THR A 150 5.94 5.26 -17.09
CA THR A 150 5.37 6.32 -17.94
C THR A 150 6.30 7.53 -18.03
N THR A 151 6.84 7.98 -16.89
CA THR A 151 7.80 9.11 -16.85
C THR A 151 9.15 8.87 -17.55
N LYS A 152 9.45 7.62 -17.96
CA LYS A 152 10.65 7.29 -18.76
C LYS A 152 10.35 7.25 -20.25
N VAL A 153 9.10 6.99 -20.63
CA VAL A 153 8.67 7.02 -22.04
C VAL A 153 8.65 8.47 -22.51
N ASP A 154 8.14 9.39 -21.69
CA ASP A 154 8.03 10.82 -22.01
C ASP A 154 9.39 11.56 -22.13
N LYS A 155 10.51 10.94 -21.74
CA LYS A 155 11.86 11.54 -21.85
C LYS A 155 12.61 11.18 -23.11
N ASN A 156 12.05 10.31 -23.95
CA ASN A 156 12.67 9.85 -25.18
C ASN A 156 12.04 10.48 -26.45
N GLU A 157 11.07 11.39 -26.31
CA GLU A 157 10.40 12.01 -27.47
C GLU A 157 11.05 13.34 -27.96
N GLU A 158 12.12 13.80 -27.31
CA GLU A 158 12.96 14.91 -27.79
C GLU A 158 14.35 14.45 -28.26
N SER A 159 14.43 13.49 -29.18
CA SER A 159 15.59 13.35 -30.10
C SER A 159 15.32 12.43 -31.30
N GLU A 160 15.31 13.04 -32.49
CA GLU A 160 15.68 12.51 -33.82
C GLU A 160 15.04 11.20 -34.36
N PHE A 161 14.07 11.39 -35.26
CA PHE A 161 14.06 10.98 -36.68
C PHE A 161 14.87 9.74 -37.15
N GLU A 162 14.12 8.86 -37.84
CA GLU A 162 14.48 7.80 -38.81
C GLU A 162 15.12 6.47 -38.35
N GLY A 163 14.33 5.40 -38.46
CA GLY A 163 14.82 4.02 -38.54
C GLY A 163 13.72 2.98 -38.36
N LYS A 164 13.08 2.55 -39.45
CA LYS A 164 12.11 1.44 -39.48
C LYS A 164 12.72 0.14 -38.95
N SER A 165 12.05 -0.51 -38.01
CA SER A 165 11.99 -1.98 -37.96
C SER A 165 10.72 -2.44 -37.25
N GLU A 166 9.87 -3.14 -37.99
CA GLU A 166 8.65 -3.82 -37.54
C GLU A 166 8.95 -4.92 -36.52
N VAL A 167 8.18 -4.97 -35.43
CA VAL A 167 7.72 -6.22 -34.81
C VAL A 167 6.32 -5.99 -34.23
N GLU A 168 5.38 -6.78 -34.72
CA GLU A 168 3.97 -6.87 -34.35
C GLU A 168 3.79 -7.41 -32.91
N ASP A 169 2.86 -6.82 -32.12
CA ASP A 169 1.67 -7.48 -31.55
C ASP A 169 1.13 -6.74 -30.29
N GLU A 170 -0.20 -6.73 -30.18
CA GLU A 170 -1.07 -6.39 -29.04
C GLU A 170 -1.52 -4.94 -28.80
N GLY A 171 -2.05 -4.29 -29.85
CA GLY A 171 -2.86 -3.06 -29.79
C GLY A 171 -4.27 -3.23 -29.17
N LYS A 172 -4.37 -3.76 -27.94
CA LYS A 172 -5.66 -3.87 -27.21
C LYS A 172 -5.68 -3.23 -25.83
N ASN A 173 -4.52 -2.83 -25.29
CA ASN A 173 -4.43 -2.33 -23.91
C ASN A 173 -4.53 -0.81 -23.77
N GLU A 174 -4.26 -0.03 -24.81
CA GLU A 174 -4.27 1.44 -24.73
C GLU A 174 -5.70 2.01 -24.82
N GLU A 175 -6.56 1.43 -25.67
CA GLU A 175 -7.96 1.86 -25.80
C GLU A 175 -8.76 1.65 -24.50
N ILE A 176 -8.50 0.54 -23.79
CA ILE A 176 -9.15 0.23 -22.51
C ILE A 176 -8.73 1.24 -21.42
N ILE A 177 -7.48 1.70 -21.42
CA ILE A 177 -6.98 2.65 -20.42
C ILE A 177 -7.52 4.06 -20.69
N SER A 178 -7.55 4.51 -21.95
CA SER A 178 -8.15 5.80 -22.32
C SER A 178 -9.65 5.84 -22.04
N GLU A 179 -10.38 4.75 -22.31
CA GLU A 179 -11.82 4.68 -22.06
C GLU A 179 -12.14 4.67 -20.55
N TYR A 180 -11.32 4.01 -19.73
CA TYR A 180 -11.48 4.02 -18.27
C TYR A 180 -11.17 5.38 -17.66
N ASN A 181 -10.15 6.09 -18.13
CA ASN A 181 -9.79 7.41 -17.61
C ASN A 181 -10.86 8.46 -18.00
N GLY A 182 -11.35 8.42 -19.24
CA GLY A 182 -12.43 9.32 -19.69
C GLY A 182 -13.76 9.10 -18.95
N LYS A 183 -14.09 7.87 -18.56
CA LYS A 183 -15.29 7.61 -17.72
C LYS A 183 -15.15 8.16 -16.30
N ILE A 184 -13.96 8.13 -15.72
CA ILE A 184 -13.70 8.63 -14.35
C ILE A 184 -13.80 10.16 -14.29
N GLU A 185 -13.26 10.87 -15.28
CA GLU A 185 -13.29 12.34 -15.30
C GLU A 185 -14.74 12.86 -15.41
N ASN A 186 -15.57 12.22 -16.23
CA ASN A 186 -16.98 12.58 -16.37
C ASN A 186 -17.82 12.31 -15.10
N GLU A 187 -17.53 11.22 -14.36
CA GLU A 187 -18.21 10.94 -13.09
C GLU A 187 -17.80 11.92 -11.98
N ILE A 188 -16.52 12.33 -11.94
CA ILE A 188 -16.03 13.33 -10.98
C ILE A 188 -16.64 14.71 -11.27
N GLU A 189 -16.69 15.13 -12.55
CA GLU A 189 -17.28 16.41 -12.93
C GLU A 189 -18.79 16.45 -12.56
N GLY A 190 -19.52 15.36 -12.79
CA GLY A 190 -20.93 15.24 -12.40
C GLY A 190 -21.16 15.42 -10.90
N ILE A 191 -20.36 14.76 -10.05
CA ILE A 191 -20.46 14.87 -8.59
C ILE A 191 -20.12 16.30 -8.12
N THR A 192 -19.15 16.97 -8.76
CA THR A 192 -18.77 18.34 -8.39
C THR A 192 -19.84 19.38 -8.74
N LYS A 193 -20.59 19.17 -9.83
CA LYS A 193 -21.75 20.02 -10.19
C LYS A 193 -22.91 19.85 -9.24
N GLU A 194 -23.24 18.61 -8.86
CA GLU A 194 -24.33 18.33 -7.90
C GLU A 194 -24.07 18.94 -6.50
N MET A 195 -22.81 18.91 -6.05
CA MET A 195 -22.39 19.56 -4.80
C MET A 195 -22.43 21.10 -4.86
N HIS A 196 -22.17 21.69 -6.02
CA HIS A 196 -22.24 23.14 -6.22
C HIS A 196 -23.69 23.65 -6.24
N GLU A 197 -24.64 22.86 -6.76
CA GLU A 197 -26.08 23.19 -6.74
C GLU A 197 -26.69 23.13 -5.33
N LEU A 198 -26.18 22.25 -4.46
CA LEU A 198 -26.63 22.13 -3.07
C LEU A 198 -26.06 23.20 -2.11
N THR A 199 -25.12 24.03 -2.57
CA THR A 199 -24.39 24.98 -1.70
C THR A 199 -24.61 26.46 -2.03
N CYS A 200 -25.51 26.81 -2.95
CA CYS A 200 -25.90 28.20 -3.17
C CYS A 200 -26.91 28.68 -2.08
N PRO A 201 -26.55 29.67 -1.24
CA PRO A 201 -27.50 30.29 -0.32
C PRO A 201 -28.33 31.33 -1.08
N VAL A 202 -29.65 31.14 -1.12
CA VAL A 202 -30.58 32.19 -1.55
C VAL A 202 -30.75 33.17 -0.39
N ASP A 203 -30.17 34.36 -0.54
CA ASP A 203 -30.33 35.48 0.40
C ASP A 203 -31.69 36.17 0.23
N LYS A 204 -32.38 36.29 1.39
CA LYS A 204 -33.16 37.45 1.91
C LYS A 204 -34.38 37.99 1.16
N ASN A 205 -35.52 37.96 1.87
CA ASN A 205 -36.55 39.00 1.84
C ASN A 205 -37.38 39.02 3.14
N GLU A 206 -37.68 40.25 3.55
CA GLU A 206 -38.29 40.73 4.79
C GLU A 206 -39.72 40.22 5.06
N SER A 207 -40.13 40.14 6.34
CA SER A 207 -41.12 41.08 6.88
C SER A 207 -41.40 40.91 8.39
N SER A 208 -41.63 42.08 8.98
CA SER A 208 -42.17 42.44 10.28
C SER A 208 -43.40 41.65 10.76
N ALA A 209 -43.48 41.31 12.05
CA ALA A 209 -44.43 41.92 13.01
C ALA A 209 -44.76 41.04 14.24
N LYS A 210 -44.54 41.64 15.42
CA LYS A 210 -45.38 41.65 16.64
C LYS A 210 -45.76 40.32 17.34
N ASN A 211 -45.41 40.25 18.63
CA ASN A 211 -46.27 40.00 19.83
C ASN A 211 -45.40 39.40 20.95
N LYS A 212 -45.61 39.55 22.27
CA LYS A 212 -46.41 40.39 23.18
C LYS A 212 -45.79 40.10 24.57
N ASN A 213 -45.83 41.08 25.47
CA ASN A 213 -45.24 41.03 26.82
C ASN A 213 -45.77 39.85 27.67
N PHE A 214 -44.91 39.25 28.48
CA PHE A 214 -45.32 38.46 29.66
C PHE A 214 -44.58 38.96 30.89
N THR A 215 -45.33 39.61 31.79
CA THR A 215 -44.89 40.11 33.09
C THR A 215 -45.00 38.97 34.11
N ILE A 216 -43.95 38.73 34.90
CA ILE A 216 -44.01 37.90 36.10
C ILE A 216 -44.06 38.84 37.31
N LYS A 217 -45.06 38.64 38.18
CA LYS A 217 -45.09 39.11 39.57
C LYS A 217 -45.13 37.89 40.47
#